data_AF-A0A061M090-F1
#
_entry.id   AF-A0A061M090-F1
#
_cell.length_a   1.000
_cell.length_b   1.000
_cell.length_c   1.000
_cell.angle_alpha   90.00
_cell.angle_beta   90.00
_cell.angle_gamma   90.00
#
_symmetry.space_group_name_H-M   'P 1'
#
loop_
_entity.id
_entity.type
_entity.pdbx_description
1 polymer ?
#
loop_
_entity_poly.entity_id
_entity_poly.type
_entity_poly.pdbx_seq_one_letter_code
_entity_poly.pdbx_strand_id
1 'polypeptide(L)'
;MTNFLQQARLAEDVELRSRATACAAGRGVPAPAEWTQQHMWQLATTPGWCCAASDADGRSSAITDAMIATAVDDLIAAETPPDPPSEDPEESPAQ
;
A
#
# COMPACT_ATOMS: atom_id res chain seq x y z
N MET A 1 -0.43 10.65 -17.74
CA MET A 1 1.01 10.35 -17.97
C MET A 1 1.67 10.31 -16.61
N THR A 2 2.31 9.21 -16.23
CA THR A 2 2.91 9.04 -14.91
C THR A 2 4.14 9.94 -14.78
N ASN A 3 4.21 10.78 -13.74
CA ASN A 3 5.31 11.72 -13.51
C ASN A 3 6.15 11.25 -12.32
N PHE A 4 7.36 10.75 -12.60
CA PHE A 4 8.29 10.24 -11.58
C PHE A 4 8.68 11.30 -10.53
N LEU A 5 8.78 12.58 -10.92
CA LEU A 5 9.06 13.65 -9.96
C LEU A 5 7.88 13.82 -8.99
N GLN A 6 6.65 13.68 -9.47
CA GLN A 6 5.46 13.76 -8.63
C GLN A 6 5.37 12.56 -7.69
N GLN A 7 5.70 11.35 -8.17
CA GLN A 7 5.77 10.15 -7.33
C GLN A 7 6.82 10.29 -6.22
N ALA A 8 8.01 10.79 -6.55
CA ALA A 8 9.05 11.07 -5.56
C ALA A 8 8.58 12.06 -4.49
N ARG A 9 7.90 13.15 -4.89
CA ARG A 9 7.33 14.11 -3.94
C ARG A 9 6.28 13.49 -3.03
N LEU A 10 5.38 12.67 -3.59
CA LEU A 10 4.36 11.99 -2.80
C LEU A 10 4.96 10.96 -1.83
N ALA A 11 6.02 10.26 -2.22
CA ALA A 11 6.71 9.30 -1.36
C ALA A 11 7.41 9.99 -0.16
N GLU A 12 7.86 11.24 -0.34
CA GLU A 12 8.48 12.06 0.71
C GLU A 12 7.49 12.90 1.52
N ASP A 13 6.21 12.92 1.12
CA ASP A 13 5.18 13.74 1.76
C ASP A 13 4.87 13.24 3.17
N VAL A 14 5.15 14.09 4.17
CA VAL A 14 5.01 13.77 5.59
C VAL A 14 3.55 13.60 6.01
N GLU A 15 2.63 14.41 5.47
CA GLU A 15 1.21 14.35 5.79
C GLU A 15 0.60 13.06 5.23
N LEU A 16 0.90 12.76 3.95
CA LEU A 16 0.45 11.55 3.29
C LEU A 16 0.97 10.30 4.00
N ARG A 17 2.26 10.29 4.37
CA ARG A 17 2.86 9.19 5.15
C ARG A 17 2.18 9.03 6.50
N SER A 18 1.85 10.12 7.19
CA SER A 18 1.16 10.05 8.48
C SER A 18 -0.24 9.45 8.34
N ARG A 19 -0.98 9.80 7.29
CA ARG A 19 -2.33 9.27 7.01
C ARG A 19 -2.27 7.80 6.60
N ALA A 20 -1.32 7.43 5.74
CA ALA A 20 -1.07 6.03 5.39
C ALA A 20 -0.68 5.19 6.62
N THR A 21 0.16 5.73 7.51
CA THR A 21 0.53 5.07 8.77
C THR A 21 -0.69 4.83 9.67
N ALA A 22 -1.56 5.83 9.81
CA ALA A 22 -2.79 5.70 10.59
C ALA A 22 -3.72 4.63 9.99
N CYS A 23 -3.83 4.57 8.66
CA CYS A 23 -4.60 3.55 7.97
C CYS A 23 -4.03 2.15 8.19
N ALA A 24 -2.71 1.96 8.00
CA ALA A 24 -2.03 0.69 8.24
C ALA A 24 -2.19 0.22 9.69
N ALA A 25 -2.08 1.13 10.66
CA ALA A 25 -2.33 0.83 12.06
C ALA A 25 -3.77 0.35 12.29
N GLY A 26 -4.76 0.97 11.65
CA GLY A 26 -6.17 0.56 11.69
C GLY A 26 -6.43 -0.82 11.09
N ARG A 27 -5.54 -1.33 10.22
CA ARG A 27 -5.60 -2.68 9.65
C ARG A 27 -4.79 -3.72 10.43
N GLY A 28 -4.16 -3.33 11.53
CA GLY A 28 -3.39 -4.24 12.37
C GLY A 28 -1.98 -4.55 11.83
N VAL A 29 -1.46 -3.74 10.90
CA VAL A 29 -0.07 -3.88 10.42
C VAL A 29 0.89 -3.67 11.60
N PRO A 30 1.81 -4.61 11.88
CA PRO A 30 2.81 -4.44 12.92
C PRO A 30 3.81 -3.36 12.53
N ALA A 31 4.24 -2.55 13.52
CA ALA A 31 5.15 -1.42 13.29
C ALA A 31 4.72 -0.53 12.09
N PRO A 32 3.50 0.05 12.11
CA PRO A 32 2.88 0.66 10.93
C PRO A 32 3.67 1.84 10.35
N ALA A 33 4.41 2.57 11.19
CA ALA A 33 5.27 3.66 10.74
C ALA A 33 6.46 3.17 9.91
N GLU A 34 7.10 2.07 10.35
CA GLU A 34 8.22 1.45 9.65
C GLU A 34 7.75 0.77 8.37
N TRP A 35 6.65 0.02 8.44
CA TRP A 35 6.02 -0.59 7.27
C TRP A 35 5.68 0.48 6.22
N THR A 36 5.00 1.56 6.62
CA THR A 36 4.63 2.64 5.70
C THR A 36 5.87 3.27 5.08
N GLN A 37 6.94 3.51 5.86
CA GLN A 37 8.19 4.08 5.34
C GLN A 37 8.82 3.19 4.25
N GLN A 38 8.78 1.87 4.41
CA GLN A 38 9.29 0.92 3.42
C GLN A 38 8.41 0.86 2.16
N HIS A 39 7.10 1.13 2.31
CA HIS A 39 6.10 0.98 1.25
C HIS A 39 5.67 2.30 0.59
N MET A 40 6.16 3.46 1.07
CA MET A 40 5.74 4.77 0.53
C MET A 40 5.99 4.93 -0.97
N TRP A 41 7.07 4.35 -1.50
CA TRP A 41 7.30 4.39 -2.94
C TRP A 41 6.23 3.62 -3.71
N GLN A 42 5.84 2.44 -3.24
CA GLN A 42 4.80 1.62 -3.86
C GLN A 42 3.44 2.32 -3.77
N LEU A 43 3.09 2.89 -2.60
CA LEU A 43 1.90 3.72 -2.42
C LEU A 43 1.89 4.94 -3.36
N ALA A 44 3.00 5.64 -3.52
CA ALA A 44 3.11 6.77 -4.44
C ALA A 44 2.96 6.36 -5.92
N THR A 45 3.19 5.08 -6.24
CA THR A 45 2.95 4.53 -7.58
C THR A 45 1.52 4.03 -7.80
N THR A 46 0.66 4.07 -6.77
CA THR A 46 -0.74 3.68 -6.89
C THR A 46 -1.43 4.47 -8.02
N PRO A 47 -2.12 3.79 -8.96
CA PRO A 47 -2.84 4.45 -10.03
C PRO A 47 -3.80 5.51 -9.51
N GLY A 48 -3.83 6.67 -10.18
CA GLY A 48 -4.74 7.77 -9.83
C GLY A 48 -4.19 8.78 -8.81
N TRP A 49 -3.21 8.42 -7.96
CA TRP A 49 -2.63 9.35 -6.98
C TRP A 49 -1.91 10.53 -7.66
N CYS A 50 -1.14 10.25 -8.71
CA CYS A 50 -0.47 11.30 -9.49
C CYS A 50 -1.46 12.23 -10.19
N CYS A 51 -2.59 11.72 -10.68
CA CYS A 51 -3.62 12.53 -11.33
C CYS A 51 -4.30 13.43 -10.28
N ALA A 52 -4.75 12.85 -9.16
CA ALA A 52 -5.37 13.60 -8.07
C ALA A 52 -4.45 14.70 -7.53
N ALA A 53 -3.15 14.39 -7.34
CA ALA A 53 -2.19 15.39 -6.91
C ALA A 53 -1.94 16.46 -7.99
N SER A 54 -1.90 16.10 -9.28
CA SER A 54 -1.72 17.07 -10.37
C SER A 54 -2.90 18.04 -10.48
N ASP A 55 -4.13 17.55 -10.32
CA ASP A 55 -5.34 18.38 -10.31
C ASP A 55 -5.41 19.34 -9.11
N ALA A 56 -4.62 19.05 -8.06
CA ALA A 56 -4.50 19.86 -6.86
C ALA A 56 -3.14 20.58 -6.75
N ASP A 57 -2.52 20.92 -7.87
CA ASP A 57 -1.26 21.67 -7.95
C ASP A 57 -0.10 21.01 -7.17
N GLY A 58 -0.08 19.68 -7.16
CA GLY A 58 0.92 18.85 -6.51
C GLY A 58 0.64 18.54 -5.03
N ARG A 59 -0.51 18.91 -4.48
CA ARG A 59 -0.86 18.68 -3.07
C ARG A 59 -1.37 17.27 -2.82
N SER A 60 -0.82 16.61 -1.81
CA SER A 60 -1.26 15.29 -1.32
C SER A 60 -2.65 15.33 -0.67
N SER A 61 -3.17 16.51 -0.31
CA SER A 61 -4.52 16.68 0.24
C SER A 61 -5.64 16.18 -0.68
N ALA A 62 -5.39 16.10 -2.00
CA ALA A 62 -6.34 15.53 -2.95
C ALA A 62 -6.37 13.99 -2.95
N ILE A 63 -5.36 13.35 -2.36
CA ILE A 63 -5.38 11.91 -2.13
C ILE A 63 -6.26 11.69 -0.90
N THR A 64 -7.46 11.16 -1.13
CA THR A 64 -8.48 10.98 -0.08
C THR A 64 -8.16 9.79 0.83
N ASP A 65 -8.73 9.76 2.03
CA ASP A 65 -8.53 8.62 2.94
C ASP A 65 -9.06 7.31 2.35
N ALA A 66 -10.09 7.37 1.51
CA ALA A 66 -10.58 6.19 0.78
C ALA A 66 -9.53 5.65 -0.21
N MET A 67 -8.85 6.53 -0.95
CA MET A 67 -7.75 6.13 -1.84
C MET A 67 -6.57 5.53 -1.08
N ILE A 68 -6.25 6.10 0.09
CA ILE A 68 -5.21 5.58 0.98
C ILE A 68 -5.62 4.19 1.49
N ALA A 69 -6.86 4.03 1.95
CA ALA A 69 -7.36 2.77 2.46
C ALA A 69 -7.30 1.65 1.43
N THR A 70 -7.77 1.91 0.20
CA THR A 70 -7.69 0.93 -0.90
C THR A 70 -6.24 0.58 -1.22
N ALA A 71 -5.35 1.56 -1.33
CA ALA A 71 -3.94 1.31 -1.66
C ALA A 71 -3.21 0.50 -0.57
N VAL A 72 -3.50 0.78 0.71
CA VAL A 72 -2.95 0.04 1.84
C VAL A 72 -3.47 -1.40 1.85
N ASP A 73 -4.77 -1.61 1.58
CA ASP A 73 -5.35 -2.95 1.49
C ASP A 73 -4.75 -3.78 0.36
N ASP A 74 -4.57 -3.18 -0.82
CA ASP A 74 -3.98 -3.84 -1.97
C ASP A 74 -2.53 -4.28 -1.68
N LEU A 75 -1.76 -3.46 -0.96
CA LEU A 75 -0.39 -3.81 -0.57
C LEU A 75 -0.36 -4.92 0.48
N ILE A 76 -1.19 -4.84 1.52
CA ILE A 76 -1.28 -5.90 2.54
C ILE A 76 -1.69 -7.23 1.89
N ALA A 77 -2.63 -7.20 0.95
CA ALA A 77 -3.07 -8.37 0.20
C ALA A 77 -1.97 -8.93 -0.71
N ALA A 78 -1.16 -8.07 -1.32
CA ALA A 78 -0.03 -8.49 -2.17
C ALA A 78 1.12 -9.12 -1.35
N GLU A 79 1.34 -8.67 -0.12
CA GLU A 79 2.37 -9.20 0.79
C GLU A 79 1.96 -10.49 1.49
N THR A 80 0.67 -10.78 1.58
CA THR A 80 0.16 -12.04 2.14
C THR A 80 0.04 -13.05 1.00
N PRO A 81 1.02 -13.96 0.78
CA PRO A 81 0.86 -15.01 -0.22
C PRO A 81 -0.39 -15.84 0.12
N PRO A 82 -1.16 -16.30 -0.87
CA PRO A 82 -2.21 -17.26 -0.63
C PRO A 82 -1.58 -18.51 0.01
N ASP A 83 -2.21 -19.03 1.07
CA ASP A 83 -1.81 -20.29 1.69
C ASP A 83 -1.65 -21.34 0.57
N PRO A 84 -0.53 -22.07 0.49
CA PRO A 84 -0.44 -23.17 -0.47
C PRO A 84 -1.65 -24.08 -0.24
N PRO A 85 -2.29 -24.62 -1.31
CA PRO A 85 -3.35 -25.59 -1.11
C PRO A 85 -2.79 -26.68 -0.21
N SER A 86 -3.39 -26.89 0.96
CA SER A 86 -2.98 -27.94 1.88
C SER A 86 -2.96 -29.22 1.07
N GLU A 87 -1.76 -29.76 0.82
CA GLU A 87 -1.61 -31.08 0.24
C GLU A 87 -2.28 -32.03 1.23
N ASP A 88 -3.45 -32.55 0.85
CA ASP A 88 -4.11 -33.66 1.54
C ASP A 88 -3.02 -34.71 1.80
N PRO A 89 -2.83 -35.20 3.04
CA PRO A 89 -1.79 -36.17 3.33
C PRO A 89 -2.03 -37.38 2.43
N GLU A 90 -1.13 -37.59 1.47
CA GLU A 90 -1.11 -38.76 0.60
C GLU A 90 -1.14 -39.98 1.51
N GLU A 91 -2.31 -40.63 1.56
CA GLU A 91 -2.57 -41.85 2.31
C GLU A 91 -1.55 -42.89 1.81
N SER A 92 -0.50 -43.09 2.60
CA SER A 92 0.57 -44.04 2.31
C SER A 92 -0.05 -45.42 2.12
N PRO A 93 -0.05 -46.01 0.91
CA PRO A 93 -0.54 -47.36 0.77
C PRO A 93 0.54 -48.27 1.36
N ALA A 94 0.22 -48.85 2.52
CA ALA A 94 1.02 -49.90 3.12
C ALA A 94 1.21 -51.05 2.12
N GLN A 95 2.46 -51.33 1.75
CA GLN A 95 2.91 -52.65 1.25
C GLN A 95 4.29 -52.99 1.80
#